data_AF-A0A448WJE5-F1
#
_entry.id   AF-A0A448WJE5-F1
#
_cell.length_a   1.000
_cell.length_b   1.000
_cell.length_c   1.000
_cell.angle_alpha   90.00
_cell.angle_beta   90.00
_cell.angle_gamma   90.00
#
_symmetry.space_group_name_H-M   'P 1'
#
loop_
_entity.id
_entity.type
_entity.pdbx_description
1 polymer ?
#
loop_
_entity_poly.entity_id
_entity_poly.type
_entity_poly.pdbx_seq_one_letter_code
_entity_poly.pdbx_strand_id
1 'polypeptide(L)'
;MKFSCKAVNAYFFALLSQSYPLSASTRSVLVCCGPGNNGGDGLVCSRHLAMFPIESQFDLIVDALFGFSFKPPIRPAFAEILRHMAGAKVPLISIDVPSGWDVELGPVESNGDLDFTLKPDCLISLTAPKLCAKYFTGRYHYLGGRFIPPSLAEEYGLNLPSYFGTEQCILLTNE
;
A
#
# COMPACT_ATOMS: atom_id res chain seq x y z
N MET A 1 5.03 17.77 11.53
CA MET A 1 5.67 16.64 12.25
C MET A 1 5.86 15.50 11.23
N LYS A 2 7.11 15.18 10.88
CA LYS A 2 7.44 14.21 9.81
C LYS A 2 7.34 12.77 10.36
N PHE A 3 6.16 12.18 10.35
CA PHE A 3 5.91 10.82 10.87
C PHE A 3 6.04 9.68 9.84
N SER A 4 6.06 9.96 8.52
CA SER A 4 5.93 8.88 7.51
C SER A 4 7.12 7.90 7.46
N CYS A 5 8.35 8.35 7.74
CA CYS A 5 9.56 7.51 7.66
C CYS A 5 9.56 6.29 8.61
N LYS A 6 8.76 6.30 9.69
CA LYS A 6 8.64 5.14 10.60
C LYS A 6 7.56 4.13 10.21
N ALA A 7 6.62 4.50 9.34
CA ALA A 7 5.45 3.68 9.05
C ALA A 7 5.74 2.43 8.19
N VAL A 8 6.78 2.49 7.35
CA VAL A 8 7.09 1.46 6.34
C VAL A 8 8.44 0.75 6.59
N ASN A 9 9.12 1.00 7.72
CA ASN A 9 10.38 0.34 8.06
C ASN A 9 10.30 -1.20 7.96
N ALA A 10 11.39 -1.86 7.54
CA ALA A 10 11.79 -3.30 7.65
C ALA A 10 10.80 -4.49 7.46
N TYR A 11 9.49 -4.34 7.67
CA TYR A 11 8.54 -5.46 7.74
C TYR A 11 7.86 -5.74 6.41
N PHE A 12 7.89 -4.79 5.46
CA PHE A 12 7.33 -5.01 4.13
C PHE A 12 7.91 -6.28 3.49
N PHE A 13 9.22 -6.51 3.61
CA PHE A 13 9.86 -7.74 3.13
C PHE A 13 9.37 -9.01 3.84
N ALA A 14 9.19 -8.98 5.17
CA ALA A 14 8.68 -10.12 5.94
C ALA A 14 7.21 -10.43 5.61
N LEU A 15 6.43 -9.38 5.37
CA LEU A 15 5.03 -9.43 5.01
C LEU A 15 4.87 -9.99 3.58
N LEU A 16 5.69 -9.53 2.64
CA LEU A 16 5.80 -10.11 1.31
C LEU A 16 6.23 -11.57 1.36
N SER A 17 7.26 -11.93 2.13
CA SER A 17 7.76 -13.30 2.15
C SER A 17 6.74 -14.29 2.73
N GLN A 18 5.86 -13.85 3.63
CA GLN A 18 4.77 -14.67 4.18
C GLN A 18 3.57 -14.78 3.23
N SER A 19 3.08 -13.65 2.69
CA SER A 19 1.85 -13.62 1.88
C SER A 19 2.09 -13.98 0.41
N TYR A 20 3.30 -13.69 -0.07
CA TYR A 20 3.77 -13.93 -1.43
C TYR A 20 5.11 -14.68 -1.33
N PRO A 21 5.10 -15.98 -0.96
CA PRO A 21 6.31 -16.78 -0.90
C PRO A 21 6.90 -16.92 -2.30
N LEU A 22 7.83 -16.04 -2.65
CA LEU A 22 8.45 -15.97 -3.97
C LEU A 22 9.50 -17.11 -4.11
N SER A 23 9.78 -17.61 -5.31
CA SER A 23 10.88 -18.57 -5.54
C SER A 23 12.25 -17.87 -5.46
N ALA A 24 13.32 -18.56 -5.06
CA ALA A 24 14.65 -17.97 -4.86
C ALA A 24 15.39 -17.53 -6.15
N SER A 25 14.90 -17.90 -7.34
CA SER A 25 15.67 -17.80 -8.59
C SER A 25 15.27 -16.69 -9.58
N THR A 26 14.14 -15.97 -9.40
CA THR A 26 13.62 -15.07 -10.46
C THR A 26 12.90 -13.82 -9.95
N ARG A 27 13.25 -13.29 -8.76
CA ARG A 27 12.43 -12.24 -8.15
C ARG A 27 12.75 -10.84 -8.67
N SER A 28 11.70 -10.15 -9.08
CA SER A 28 11.73 -8.74 -9.43
C SER A 28 10.44 -8.08 -8.98
N VAL A 29 10.57 -7.01 -8.19
CA VAL A 29 9.45 -6.22 -7.68
C VAL A 29 9.51 -4.84 -8.31
N LEU A 30 8.41 -4.40 -8.92
CA LEU A 30 8.26 -3.03 -9.39
C LEU A 30 7.65 -2.18 -8.28
N VAL A 31 8.33 -1.13 -7.85
CA VAL A 31 7.78 -0.16 -6.89
C VAL A 31 7.53 1.16 -7.59
N CYS A 32 6.25 1.54 -7.71
CA CYS A 32 5.82 2.78 -8.34
C CYS A 32 5.70 3.88 -7.28
N CYS A 33 6.74 4.71 -7.14
CA CYS A 33 6.77 5.78 -6.14
C CYS A 33 6.26 7.11 -6.72
N GLY A 34 5.30 7.73 -6.05
CA GLY A 34 4.82 9.07 -6.40
C GLY A 34 5.69 10.20 -5.83
N PRO A 35 5.32 11.47 -6.06
CA PRO A 35 6.11 12.62 -5.63
C PRO A 35 5.90 13.01 -4.14
N GLY A 36 4.95 12.38 -3.45
CA GLY A 36 4.54 12.74 -2.09
C GLY A 36 5.05 11.78 -1.00
N ASN A 37 4.42 11.86 0.17
CA ASN A 37 4.77 11.01 1.32
C ASN A 37 4.66 9.51 0.99
N ASN A 38 3.60 9.10 0.26
CA ASN A 38 3.44 7.69 -0.14
C ASN A 38 4.60 7.19 -1.01
N GLY A 39 5.15 8.06 -1.87
CA GLY A 39 6.34 7.71 -2.66
C GLY A 39 7.59 7.58 -1.79
N GLY A 40 7.74 8.41 -0.76
CA GLY A 40 8.80 8.25 0.25
C GLY A 40 8.69 6.90 0.97
N ASP A 41 7.46 6.49 1.31
CA ASP A 41 7.17 5.18 1.90
C ASP A 41 7.54 4.03 0.93
N GLY A 42 7.23 4.18 -0.35
CA GLY A 42 7.66 3.26 -1.42
C GLY A 42 9.18 3.17 -1.59
N LEU A 43 9.92 4.28 -1.48
CA LEU A 43 11.39 4.27 -1.54
C LEU A 43 12.02 3.57 -0.33
N VAL A 44 11.46 3.77 0.86
CA VAL A 44 11.89 3.03 2.07
C VAL A 44 11.62 1.53 1.89
N CYS A 45 10.43 1.17 1.41
CA CYS A 45 10.08 -0.20 1.05
C CYS A 45 11.10 -0.79 0.06
N SER A 46 11.38 -0.08 -1.05
CA SER A 46 12.33 -0.51 -2.09
C SER A 46 13.72 -0.82 -1.54
N ARG A 47 14.24 0.00 -0.61
CA ARG A 47 15.54 -0.23 0.03
C ARG A 47 15.58 -1.52 0.85
N HIS A 48 14.46 -1.92 1.45
CA HIS A 48 14.36 -3.19 2.18
C HIS A 48 14.14 -4.39 1.24
N LEU A 49 13.60 -4.17 0.05
CA LEU A 49 13.50 -5.17 -1.02
C LEU A 49 14.80 -5.31 -1.83
N ALA A 50 15.70 -4.33 -1.75
CA ALA A 50 16.94 -4.27 -2.51
C ALA A 50 17.97 -5.31 -2.03
N MET A 51 17.77 -6.54 -2.51
CA MET A 51 18.80 -7.58 -2.64
C MET A 51 18.78 -8.22 -4.04
N PHE A 52 18.07 -7.63 -5.01
CA PHE A 52 17.78 -8.25 -6.30
C PHE A 52 18.11 -7.33 -7.49
N PRO A 53 18.51 -7.89 -8.65
CA PRO A 53 18.79 -7.14 -9.86
C PRO A 53 17.53 -6.51 -10.47
N ILE A 54 17.76 -5.50 -11.31
CA ILE A 54 16.72 -4.85 -12.11
C ILE A 54 16.39 -5.79 -13.28
N GLU A 55 15.15 -6.24 -13.38
CA GLU A 55 14.66 -7.14 -14.42
C GLU A 55 13.64 -6.44 -15.33
N SER A 56 13.45 -7.00 -16.53
CA SER A 56 12.46 -6.51 -17.51
C SER A 56 11.03 -6.97 -17.25
N GLN A 57 10.88 -8.04 -16.48
CA GLN A 57 9.60 -8.59 -16.01
C GLN A 57 9.59 -8.54 -14.49
N PHE A 58 8.42 -8.31 -13.88
CA PHE A 58 8.23 -8.25 -12.43
C PHE A 58 7.17 -9.25 -12.00
N ASP A 59 7.39 -9.91 -10.87
CA ASP A 59 6.45 -10.88 -10.28
C ASP A 59 5.43 -10.21 -9.34
N LEU A 60 5.66 -8.94 -9.00
CA LEU A 60 4.88 -8.19 -8.02
C LEU A 60 4.99 -6.68 -8.30
N ILE A 61 3.88 -5.97 -8.10
CA ILE A 61 3.84 -4.50 -8.18
C ILE A 61 3.48 -3.93 -6.81
N VAL A 62 4.20 -2.89 -6.39
CA VAL A 62 3.89 -2.07 -5.23
C VAL A 62 3.46 -0.69 -5.70
N ASP A 63 2.21 -0.35 -5.43
CA ASP A 63 1.61 0.95 -5.58
C ASP A 63 1.94 1.84 -4.38
N ALA A 64 2.80 2.82 -4.62
CA ALA A 64 3.19 3.86 -3.67
C ALA A 64 3.05 5.26 -4.32
N LEU A 65 2.11 5.42 -5.27
CA LEU A 65 1.94 6.66 -6.04
C LEU A 65 1.22 7.73 -5.20
N PHE A 66 0.02 7.43 -4.72
CA PHE A 66 -0.85 8.38 -4.03
C PHE A 66 -1.37 7.77 -2.73
N GLY A 67 -1.20 8.49 -1.61
CA GLY A 67 -1.75 8.10 -0.31
C GLY A 67 -2.95 8.97 0.07
N PHE A 68 -3.38 8.90 1.33
CA PHE A 68 -4.60 9.57 1.82
C PHE A 68 -4.67 11.10 1.58
N SER A 69 -3.54 11.77 1.39
CA SER A 69 -3.50 13.23 1.19
C SER A 69 -3.70 13.66 -0.26
N PHE A 70 -3.78 12.70 -1.20
CA PHE A 70 -3.99 12.99 -2.61
C PHE A 70 -5.38 13.60 -2.85
N LYS A 71 -5.44 14.53 -3.79
CA LYS A 71 -6.69 15.15 -4.25
C LYS A 71 -6.72 15.09 -5.77
N PRO A 72 -7.82 14.60 -6.38
CA PRO A 72 -8.03 14.64 -7.82
C PRO A 72 -7.85 16.06 -8.41
N PRO A 73 -7.57 16.19 -9.71
CA PRO A 73 -7.48 15.13 -10.72
C PRO A 73 -6.10 14.46 -10.78
N ILE A 74 -6.06 13.24 -11.33
CA ILE A 74 -4.81 12.52 -11.62
C ILE A 74 -4.17 13.16 -12.86
N ARG A 75 -2.87 13.48 -12.77
CA ARG A 75 -2.15 14.04 -13.94
C ARG A 75 -1.99 12.95 -15.01
N PRO A 76 -2.06 13.28 -16.31
CA PRO A 76 -2.00 12.30 -17.39
C PRO A 76 -0.80 11.33 -17.33
N ALA A 77 0.37 11.81 -16.92
CA ALA A 77 1.56 10.96 -16.76
C ALA A 77 1.37 9.81 -15.75
N PHE A 78 0.59 10.03 -14.69
CA PHE A 78 0.28 8.98 -13.70
C PHE A 78 -0.90 8.12 -14.14
N ALA A 79 -1.83 8.65 -14.94
CA ALA A 79 -2.94 7.87 -15.48
C ALA A 79 -2.46 6.67 -16.31
N GLU A 80 -1.47 6.87 -17.19
CA GLU A 80 -0.90 5.77 -17.98
C GLU A 80 -0.20 4.72 -17.11
N ILE A 81 0.53 5.15 -16.08
CA ILE A 81 1.18 4.24 -15.13
C ILE A 81 0.13 3.39 -14.41
N LEU A 82 -0.91 4.02 -13.88
CA LEU A 82 -2.00 3.34 -13.18
C LEU A 82 -2.75 2.38 -14.11
N ARG A 83 -2.93 2.73 -15.39
CA ARG A 83 -3.56 1.84 -16.39
C ARG A 83 -2.75 0.57 -16.59
N HIS A 84 -1.43 0.70 -16.75
CA HIS A 84 -0.55 -0.45 -16.87
C HIS A 84 -0.54 -1.32 -15.61
N MET A 85 -0.58 -0.70 -14.42
CA MET A 85 -0.68 -1.43 -13.15
C MET A 85 -2.01 -2.17 -13.02
N ALA A 86 -3.13 -1.55 -13.41
CA ALA A 86 -4.46 -2.16 -13.39
C ALA A 86 -4.59 -3.37 -14.33
N GLY A 87 -3.91 -3.31 -15.48
CA GLY A 87 -3.89 -4.39 -16.48
C GLY A 87 -2.85 -5.49 -16.21
N ALA A 88 -2.00 -5.33 -15.19
CA ALA A 88 -0.97 -6.31 -14.87
C ALA A 88 -1.58 -7.63 -14.37
N LYS A 89 -0.97 -8.76 -14.75
CA LYS A 89 -1.42 -10.10 -14.34
C LYS A 89 -0.75 -10.60 -13.06
N VAL A 90 0.09 -9.76 -12.45
CA VAL A 90 0.82 -10.07 -11.22
C VAL A 90 0.16 -9.37 -10.04
N PRO A 91 0.34 -9.86 -8.80
CA PRO A 91 -0.30 -9.25 -7.65
C PRO A 91 0.15 -7.80 -7.45
N LEU A 92 -0.83 -6.96 -7.13
CA LEU A 92 -0.67 -5.54 -6.86
C LEU A 92 -0.85 -5.28 -5.36
N ILE A 93 0.06 -4.52 -4.77
CA ILE A 93 0.03 -4.16 -3.36
C ILE A 93 -0.04 -2.66 -3.22
N SER A 94 -1.07 -2.13 -2.57
CA SER A 94 -1.19 -0.69 -2.35
C SER A 94 -0.79 -0.30 -0.94
N ILE A 95 0.09 0.70 -0.85
CA ILE A 95 0.46 1.35 0.40
C ILE A 95 -0.55 2.44 0.72
N ASP A 96 -1.08 2.38 1.94
CA ASP A 96 -1.99 3.33 2.57
C ASP A 96 -3.43 3.33 2.00
N VAL A 97 -3.56 3.66 0.72
CA VAL A 97 -4.80 3.73 -0.06
C VAL A 97 -4.47 3.30 -1.50
N PRO A 98 -5.32 2.52 -2.20
CA PRO A 98 -5.08 2.24 -3.61
C PRO A 98 -5.11 3.52 -4.44
N SER A 99 -4.04 3.78 -5.20
CA SER A 99 -3.91 5.02 -5.95
C SER A 99 -5.07 5.22 -6.93
N GLY A 100 -5.73 6.37 -6.83
CA GLY A 100 -6.91 6.72 -7.61
C GLY A 100 -8.25 6.35 -6.98
N TRP A 101 -8.25 5.68 -5.82
CA TRP A 101 -9.44 5.58 -4.99
C TRP A 101 -9.70 6.91 -4.27
N ASP A 102 -10.98 7.19 -4.04
CA ASP A 102 -11.38 8.18 -3.07
C ASP A 102 -11.12 7.61 -1.67
N VAL A 103 -10.57 8.43 -0.78
CA VAL A 103 -10.11 8.04 0.56
C VAL A 103 -11.26 7.60 1.47
N GLU A 104 -12.48 8.03 1.15
CA GLU A 104 -13.68 7.71 1.91
C GLU A 104 -14.64 6.83 1.12
N LEU A 105 -14.90 7.18 -0.14
CA LEU A 105 -15.91 6.56 -0.98
C LEU A 105 -15.40 5.30 -1.70
N GLY A 106 -14.09 5.02 -1.65
CA GLY A 106 -13.52 3.81 -2.22
C GLY A 106 -13.22 3.92 -3.73
N PRO A 107 -13.33 2.82 -4.49
CA PRO A 107 -13.02 2.83 -5.91
C PRO A 107 -13.95 3.79 -6.64
N VAL A 108 -13.36 4.72 -7.36
CA VAL A 108 -14.10 5.68 -8.17
C VAL A 108 -14.38 5.05 -9.52
N GLU A 109 -15.59 4.55 -9.72
CA GLU A 109 -16.04 4.07 -11.03
C GLU A 109 -16.27 5.28 -11.95
N SER A 110 -15.24 5.64 -12.71
CA SER A 110 -15.31 6.62 -13.80
C SER A 110 -15.80 8.04 -13.42
N ASN A 111 -15.04 8.78 -12.61
CA ASN A 111 -15.25 10.24 -12.48
C ASN A 111 -14.74 11.03 -13.70
N GLY A 112 -14.88 10.50 -14.92
CA GLY A 112 -14.51 11.18 -16.17
C GLY A 112 -13.01 11.16 -16.53
N ASP A 113 -12.11 10.95 -15.57
CA ASP A 113 -10.65 11.00 -15.81
C ASP A 113 -9.98 9.64 -16.05
N LEU A 114 -10.53 8.53 -15.53
CA LEU A 114 -10.00 7.17 -15.71
C LEU A 114 -11.11 6.17 -16.03
N ASP A 115 -10.82 5.26 -16.95
CA ASP A 115 -11.69 4.17 -17.41
C ASP A 115 -11.42 2.84 -16.68
N PHE A 116 -10.62 2.87 -15.63
CA PHE A 116 -10.23 1.72 -14.83
C PHE A 116 -10.10 2.09 -13.35
N THR A 117 -10.07 1.07 -12.48
CA THR A 117 -9.76 1.22 -11.06
C THR A 117 -8.71 0.19 -10.66
N LEU A 118 -7.80 0.55 -9.76
CA LEU A 118 -6.87 -0.42 -9.18
C LEU A 118 -7.64 -1.41 -8.32
N LYS A 119 -7.27 -2.69 -8.44
CA LYS A 119 -7.78 -3.79 -7.62
C LYS A 119 -6.60 -4.49 -6.96
N PRO A 120 -6.04 -3.92 -5.87
CA PRO A 120 -4.91 -4.53 -5.22
C PRO A 120 -5.30 -5.87 -4.59
N ASP A 121 -4.36 -6.80 -4.63
CA ASP A 121 -4.46 -8.08 -3.94
C ASP A 121 -4.06 -7.97 -2.47
N CYS A 122 -3.23 -6.97 -2.12
CA CYS A 122 -2.93 -6.60 -0.74
C CYS A 122 -3.06 -5.09 -0.52
N LEU A 123 -3.68 -4.70 0.59
CA LEU A 123 -3.73 -3.34 1.08
C LEU A 123 -2.96 -3.23 2.39
N ILE A 124 -2.03 -2.28 2.48
CA ILE A 124 -1.29 -2.00 3.71
C ILE A 124 -1.74 -0.64 4.24
N SER A 125 -2.68 -0.65 5.18
CA SER A 125 -3.12 0.56 5.86
C SER A 125 -2.04 1.02 6.85
N LEU A 126 -1.65 2.30 6.76
CA LEU A 126 -0.72 2.90 7.72
C LEU A 126 -1.48 3.66 8.80
N THR A 127 -1.04 3.51 10.06
CA THR A 127 -1.61 4.14 11.26
C THR A 127 -3.00 3.60 11.63
N ALA A 128 -3.96 3.71 10.73
CA ALA A 128 -5.31 3.16 10.81
C ALA A 128 -5.85 2.94 9.38
N PRO A 129 -6.76 1.98 9.17
CA PRO A 129 -7.46 1.85 7.89
C PRO A 129 -8.27 3.11 7.56
N LYS A 130 -8.16 3.57 6.32
CA LYS A 130 -9.02 4.66 5.80
C LYS A 130 -10.40 4.10 5.47
N LEU A 131 -11.41 4.96 5.37
CA LEU A 131 -12.79 4.56 5.11
C LEU A 131 -12.93 3.79 3.77
N CYS A 132 -12.13 4.14 2.76
CA CYS A 132 -12.05 3.42 1.50
C CYS A 132 -11.68 1.93 1.65
N ALA A 133 -10.98 1.54 2.73
CA ALA A 133 -10.57 0.16 2.95
C ALA A 133 -11.76 -0.79 3.14
N LYS A 134 -12.96 -0.27 3.45
CA LYS A 134 -14.21 -1.07 3.50
C LYS A 134 -14.58 -1.68 2.15
N TYR A 135 -14.08 -1.10 1.05
CA TYR A 135 -14.32 -1.58 -0.31
C TYR A 135 -13.18 -2.49 -0.81
N PHE A 136 -12.17 -2.75 0.01
CA PHE A 136 -11.07 -3.64 -0.35
C PHE A 136 -11.55 -5.09 -0.40
N THR A 137 -11.27 -5.77 -1.52
CA THR A 137 -11.68 -7.17 -1.76
C THR A 137 -10.49 -8.08 -2.05
N GLY A 138 -9.26 -7.62 -1.82
CA GLY A 138 -8.06 -8.43 -2.04
C GLY A 138 -7.87 -9.48 -0.93
N ARG A 139 -6.85 -10.33 -1.10
CA ARG A 139 -6.57 -11.45 -0.19
C ARG A 139 -6.01 -11.02 1.16
N TYR A 140 -5.27 -9.91 1.20
CA TYR A 140 -4.51 -9.52 2.40
C TYR A 140 -4.73 -8.06 2.77
N HIS A 141 -5.26 -7.79 3.96
CA HIS A 141 -5.34 -6.42 4.48
C HIS A 141 -4.46 -6.32 5.72
N TYR A 142 -3.34 -5.63 5.62
CA TYR A 142 -2.44 -5.42 6.75
C TYR A 142 -2.62 -4.03 7.36
N LEU A 143 -2.51 -3.96 8.69
CA LEU A 143 -2.36 -2.72 9.42
C LEU A 143 -0.91 -2.59 9.89
N GLY A 144 -0.24 -1.52 9.49
CA GLY A 144 1.10 -1.14 9.95
C GLY A 144 1.12 0.22 10.63
N GLY A 145 2.30 0.65 11.06
CA GLY A 145 2.48 1.92 11.75
C GLY A 145 2.23 1.83 13.25
N ARG A 146 2.86 0.83 13.91
CA ARG A 146 2.83 0.63 15.36
C ARG A 146 3.62 1.70 16.13
N PHE A 147 3.12 2.93 16.11
CA PHE A 147 3.72 4.06 16.83
C PHE A 147 2.69 5.01 17.45
N ILE A 148 1.40 4.68 17.35
CA ILE A 148 0.31 5.47 17.93
C ILE A 148 0.27 5.23 19.45
N PRO A 149 0.46 6.28 20.27
CA PRO A 149 0.31 6.15 21.71
C PRO A 149 -1.14 5.78 22.09
N PRO A 150 -1.37 5.00 23.16
CA PRO A 150 -2.72 4.64 23.60
C PRO A 150 -3.64 5.85 23.83
N SER A 151 -3.10 6.94 24.39
CA SER A 151 -3.85 8.17 24.61
C SER A 151 -4.37 8.80 23.31
N LEU A 152 -3.59 8.73 22.23
CA LEU A 152 -3.99 9.25 20.92
C LEU A 152 -5.00 8.31 20.25
N ALA A 153 -4.86 7.00 20.44
CA ALA A 153 -5.85 6.04 19.97
C ALA A 153 -7.21 6.29 20.64
N GLU A 154 -7.23 6.52 21.96
CA GLU A 154 -8.44 6.82 22.73
C GLU A 154 -9.05 8.17 22.33
N GLU A 155 -8.25 9.23 22.22
CA GLU A 155 -8.69 10.57 21.82
C GLU A 155 -9.42 10.58 20.48
N TYR A 156 -8.93 9.79 19.51
CA TYR A 156 -9.50 9.71 18.16
C TYR A 156 -10.44 8.52 17.97
N GLY A 157 -10.77 7.77 19.04
CA GLY A 157 -11.66 6.61 18.96
C GLY A 157 -11.15 5.50 18.02
N LEU A 158 -9.83 5.38 17.88
CA LEU A 158 -9.19 4.36 17.04
C LEU A 158 -9.26 3.01 17.76
N ASN A 159 -10.17 2.14 17.33
CA ASN A 159 -10.23 0.75 17.78
C ASN A 159 -9.11 -0.07 17.15
N LEU A 160 -7.85 0.24 17.50
CA LEU A 160 -6.69 -0.43 16.92
C LEU A 160 -6.49 -1.81 17.54
N PRO A 161 -6.29 -2.85 16.72
CA PRO A 161 -5.95 -4.18 17.20
C PRO A 161 -4.57 -4.22 17.87
N SER A 162 -4.37 -5.19 18.75
CA SER A 162 -3.10 -5.38 19.46
C SER A 162 -2.06 -6.05 18.56
N TYR A 163 -0.85 -5.49 18.53
CA TYR A 163 0.30 -6.09 17.84
C TYR A 163 0.96 -7.14 18.75
N PHE A 164 1.27 -8.31 18.20
CA PHE A 164 1.94 -9.38 18.94
C PHE A 164 3.45 -9.13 19.04
N GLY A 165 4.05 -9.39 20.21
CA GLY A 165 5.50 -9.33 20.40
C GLY A 165 6.14 -8.05 19.85
N THR A 166 7.10 -8.21 18.93
CA THR A 166 7.79 -7.12 18.22
C THR A 166 7.26 -6.86 16.80
N GLU A 167 6.16 -7.51 16.40
CA GLU A 167 5.54 -7.31 15.09
C GLU A 167 5.17 -5.84 14.88
N GLN A 168 5.41 -5.31 13.69
CA GLN A 168 5.04 -3.92 13.37
C GLN A 168 3.91 -3.82 12.34
N CYS A 169 3.42 -4.97 11.89
CA CYS A 169 2.19 -5.09 11.12
C CYS A 169 1.38 -6.25 11.66
N ILE A 170 0.08 -6.22 11.44
CA ILE A 170 -0.80 -7.37 11.65
C ILE A 170 -1.70 -7.56 10.45
N LEU A 171 -2.04 -8.81 10.16
CA LEU A 171 -3.08 -9.14 9.19
C LEU A 171 -4.44 -8.87 9.85
N LEU A 172 -5.25 -8.03 9.22
CA LEU A 172 -6.64 -7.82 9.60
C LEU A 172 -7.46 -8.98 9.04
N THR A 173 -8.18 -9.67 9.93
CA THR A 173 -9.21 -10.63 9.55
C THR A 173 -10.52 -9.89 9.37
N ASN A 174 -11.23 -10.15 8.27
CA ASN A 174 -12.59 -9.67 8.12
C ASN A 174 -13.45 -10.32 9.22
N GLU A 175 -13.89 -9.53 10.20
CA GLU A 175 -15.01 -9.88 11.09
C GLU A 175 -16.34 -9.46 10.45
#